data_AF-A0A775UN90-F1
#
_entry.id   AF-A0A775UN90-F1
#
_cell.length_a   1.000
_cell.length_b   1.000
_cell.length_c   1.000
_cell.angle_alpha   90.00
_cell.angle_beta   90.00
_cell.angle_gamma   90.00
#
_symmetry.space_group_name_H-M   'P 1'
#
loop_
_entity.id
_entity.type
_entity.pdbx_description
1 polymer ?
#
loop_
_entity_poly.entity_id
_entity_poly.type
_entity_poly.pdbx_seq_one_letter_code
_entity_poly.pdbx_strand_id
1 'polypeptide(L)'
;MKNSKAFYRSALATAIVMALSAPAFAADNAVSTTPVTLDKDKTTLEQDVVISGTTQITAATINAKDKDLNVTLGGHDITATSTVDQGFVEGVKVSGDKNVVINATGSTITAQGEGTYVRTAMVIDSTGDVVVNGGNFVAKNEKSSATGISLEATTGNNLTLNGTTINAQGNKSSSNGSTAIFAQKGNLLQGFDGDATDNITLADSNIINGGIETIVIAKENKGIHTV
;
A
#
# COMPACT_ATOMS: atom_id res chain seq x y z
N MET A 1 79.84 45.12 26.51
CA MET A 1 78.61 45.89 26.22
C MET A 1 77.67 45.04 25.37
N LYS A 2 76.37 45.09 25.68
CA LYS A 2 75.19 44.48 25.04
C LYS A 2 74.94 43.00 25.39
N ASN A 3 74.03 42.73 26.35
CA ASN A 3 72.55 42.69 26.26
C ASN A 3 72.09 41.33 25.74
N SER A 4 71.05 40.64 26.22
CA SER A 4 70.11 40.78 27.34
C SER A 4 69.22 39.53 27.27
N LYS A 5 68.80 38.97 28.40
CA LYS A 5 67.68 38.02 28.47
C LYS A 5 66.38 38.68 27.98
N ALA A 6 65.54 37.98 27.21
CA ALA A 6 64.07 38.12 27.13
C ALA A 6 63.56 37.22 25.98
N PHE A 7 62.84 36.14 26.24
CA PHE A 7 61.41 36.02 26.59
C PHE A 7 60.48 35.81 25.37
N TYR A 8 59.97 34.58 25.29
CA TYR A 8 58.55 34.19 25.12
C TYR A 8 57.88 34.09 23.74
N ARG A 9 57.08 33.02 23.69
CA ARG A 9 55.79 32.80 23.00
C ARG A 9 55.81 32.12 21.62
N SER A 10 55.65 30.80 21.70
CA SER A 10 54.53 30.05 21.08
C SER A 10 53.95 30.62 19.78
N ALA A 11 54.36 30.05 18.66
CA ALA A 11 53.58 29.93 17.43
C ALA A 11 54.32 28.84 16.64
N LEU A 12 53.74 27.71 16.27
CA LEU A 12 52.45 27.54 15.67
C LEU A 12 52.14 26.04 15.81
N ALA A 13 51.23 25.66 16.70
CA ALA A 13 50.58 24.35 16.57
C ALA A 13 49.72 24.46 15.33
N THR A 14 50.22 23.98 14.18
CA THR A 14 49.40 23.84 12.98
C THR A 14 48.41 22.72 13.26
N ALA A 15 47.30 23.09 13.92
CA ALA A 15 46.08 22.31 13.89
C ALA A 15 45.60 22.33 12.44
N ILE A 16 45.98 21.31 11.68
CA ILE A 16 45.26 20.96 10.46
C ILE A 16 43.87 20.59 10.93
N VAL A 17 42.94 21.54 10.86
CA VAL A 17 41.52 21.23 10.80
C VAL A 17 41.38 20.45 9.51
N MET A 18 41.51 19.13 9.59
CA MET A 18 40.85 18.26 8.64
C MET A 18 39.37 18.57 8.82
N ALA A 19 38.86 19.50 8.03
CA ALA A 19 37.47 19.47 7.66
C ALA A 19 37.29 18.08 7.07
N LEU A 20 36.83 17.17 7.91
CA LEU A 20 36.26 15.92 7.52
C LEU A 20 35.10 16.35 6.62
N SER A 21 35.37 16.52 5.32
CA SER A 21 34.34 16.40 4.31
C SER A 21 33.92 14.95 4.37
N ALA A 22 33.15 14.63 5.41
CA ALA A 22 32.27 13.50 5.37
C ALA A 22 31.60 13.63 4.01
N PRO A 23 31.59 12.56 3.18
CA PRO A 23 30.52 12.47 2.21
C PRO A 23 29.27 12.78 3.02
N ALA A 24 28.46 13.75 2.58
CA ALA A 24 27.10 13.82 3.09
C ALA A 24 26.58 12.39 2.89
N PHE A 25 26.53 11.62 3.98
CA PHE A 25 25.81 10.37 4.01
C PHE A 25 24.45 10.83 3.54
N ALA A 26 24.10 10.52 2.29
CA ALA A 26 22.72 10.56 1.86
C ALA A 26 21.98 9.88 3.01
N ALA A 27 21.09 10.64 3.67
CA ALA A 27 20.33 10.14 4.79
C ALA A 27 19.87 8.75 4.37
N ASP A 28 20.36 7.73 5.09
CA ASP A 28 19.91 6.35 4.97
C ASP A 28 18.42 6.41 4.67
N ASN A 29 17.98 5.94 3.50
CA ASN A 29 16.58 6.05 3.06
C ASN A 29 15.77 5.20 4.04
N ALA A 30 15.48 5.77 5.19
CA ALA A 30 15.06 5.06 6.36
C ALA A 30 13.72 4.42 6.04
N VAL A 31 13.57 3.14 6.31
CA VAL A 31 12.29 2.47 6.15
C VAL A 31 11.31 3.08 7.16
N SER A 32 10.13 3.51 6.71
CA SER A 32 9.06 3.96 7.59
C SER A 32 8.47 2.76 8.32
N THR A 33 8.49 2.80 9.66
CA THR A 33 7.84 1.80 10.52
C THR A 33 6.50 2.28 11.07
N THR A 34 6.00 3.41 10.57
CA THR A 34 4.70 3.98 10.88
C THR A 34 3.83 4.06 9.63
N PRO A 35 2.50 3.88 9.74
CA PRO A 35 1.60 4.07 8.62
C PRO A 35 1.77 5.43 7.95
N VAL A 36 1.59 5.47 6.64
CA VAL A 36 1.78 6.69 5.84
C VAL A 36 0.47 7.09 5.16
N THR A 37 0.21 8.39 5.07
CA THR A 37 -0.94 8.93 4.33
C THR A 37 -0.44 9.70 3.11
N LEU A 38 -1.05 9.42 1.97
CA LEU A 38 -0.89 10.15 0.73
C LEU A 38 -2.21 10.85 0.38
N ASP A 39 -2.15 12.15 0.13
CA ASP A 39 -3.31 13.01 -0.07
C ASP A 39 -2.95 14.22 -0.96
N LYS A 40 -3.77 15.27 -0.93
CA LYS A 40 -3.55 16.49 -1.73
C LYS A 40 -2.24 17.22 -1.43
N ASP A 41 -1.69 17.04 -0.23
CA ASP A 41 -0.49 17.73 0.27
C ASP A 41 0.75 16.84 0.11
N LYS A 42 0.58 15.52 0.18
CA LYS A 42 1.66 14.54 -0.05
C LYS A 42 1.23 13.45 -1.03
N THR A 43 1.67 13.55 -2.30
CA THR A 43 1.33 12.55 -3.34
C THR A 43 2.45 11.55 -3.64
N THR A 44 3.62 11.71 -3.02
CA THR A 44 4.79 10.86 -3.29
C THR A 44 5.19 10.11 -2.04
N LEU A 45 5.39 8.80 -2.18
CA LEU A 45 6.03 7.99 -1.15
C LEU A 45 7.55 8.19 -1.27
N GLU A 46 8.21 8.49 -0.17
CA GLU A 46 9.63 8.91 -0.16
C GLU A 46 10.58 7.81 0.33
N GLN A 47 10.01 6.72 0.86
CA GLN A 47 10.73 5.62 1.48
C GLN A 47 9.84 4.38 1.56
N ASP A 48 10.45 3.21 1.70
CA ASP A 48 9.72 1.96 1.93
C ASP A 48 8.92 2.04 3.24
N VAL A 49 7.78 1.35 3.29
CA VAL A 49 6.91 1.26 4.46
C VAL A 49 6.88 -0.18 4.93
N VAL A 50 7.32 -0.45 6.15
CA VAL A 50 7.32 -1.80 6.73
C VAL A 50 6.69 -1.75 8.11
N ILE A 51 5.45 -2.20 8.20
CA ILE A 51 4.68 -2.28 9.44
C ILE A 51 4.53 -3.75 9.84
N SER A 52 4.98 -4.09 11.04
CA SER A 52 4.84 -5.45 11.59
C SER A 52 4.21 -5.40 12.98
N GLY A 53 3.29 -6.31 13.29
CA GLY A 53 2.70 -6.37 14.62
C GLY A 53 1.74 -7.53 14.85
N THR A 54 0.92 -7.41 15.89
CA THR A 54 -0.08 -8.39 16.30
C THR A 54 -1.51 -7.82 16.26
N THR A 55 -1.66 -6.61 15.73
CA THR A 55 -2.92 -5.86 15.62
C THR A 55 -3.32 -5.67 14.16
N GLN A 56 -4.51 -5.11 13.91
CA GLN A 56 -4.89 -4.63 12.58
C GLN A 56 -3.87 -3.62 12.05
N ILE A 57 -3.63 -3.65 10.74
CA ILE A 57 -2.69 -2.77 10.05
C ILE A 57 -3.32 -2.27 8.74
N THR A 58 -3.17 -0.98 8.47
CA THR A 58 -3.19 -0.42 7.11
C THR A 58 -1.87 0.33 6.94
N ALA A 59 -0.97 -0.16 6.07
CA ALA A 59 0.38 0.42 5.98
C ALA A 59 0.41 1.76 5.26
N ALA A 60 -0.38 1.92 4.20
CA ALA A 60 -0.54 3.20 3.50
C ALA A 60 -2.01 3.52 3.23
N THR A 61 -2.39 4.78 3.41
CA THR A 61 -3.71 5.29 3.04
C THR A 61 -3.58 6.33 1.94
N ILE A 62 -4.33 6.18 0.85
CA ILE A 62 -4.51 7.20 -0.18
C ILE A 62 -5.88 7.84 0.03
N ASN A 63 -5.92 9.13 0.35
CA ASN A 63 -7.15 9.85 0.69
C ASN A 63 -7.48 10.92 -0.35
N ALA A 64 -8.33 10.57 -1.31
CA ALA A 64 -8.74 11.41 -2.43
C ALA A 64 -10.10 12.07 -2.18
N LYS A 65 -10.18 12.98 -1.20
CA LYS A 65 -11.41 13.74 -0.87
C LYS A 65 -11.47 15.13 -1.50
N ASP A 66 -10.32 15.79 -1.65
CA ASP A 66 -10.30 17.21 -2.02
C ASP A 66 -10.24 17.43 -3.54
N LYS A 67 -9.44 16.62 -4.23
CA LYS A 67 -9.20 16.69 -5.68
C LYS A 67 -8.75 15.34 -6.20
N ASP A 68 -8.75 15.19 -7.52
CA ASP A 68 -8.12 14.04 -8.17
C ASP A 68 -6.64 13.98 -7.79
N LEU A 69 -6.14 12.78 -7.50
CA LEU A 69 -4.77 12.54 -7.06
C LEU A 69 -3.99 11.78 -8.12
N ASN A 70 -2.73 12.21 -8.31
CA ASN A 70 -1.73 11.46 -9.06
C ASN A 70 -0.61 11.08 -8.08
N VAL A 71 -0.68 9.85 -7.59
CA VAL A 71 0.18 9.29 -6.54
C VAL A 71 1.38 8.57 -7.17
N THR A 72 2.56 8.72 -6.60
CA THR A 72 3.78 8.04 -7.04
C THR A 72 4.41 7.26 -5.89
N LEU A 73 4.58 5.95 -6.06
CA LEU A 73 5.26 5.11 -5.07
C LEU A 73 6.79 5.13 -5.24
N GLY A 74 7.31 5.61 -6.38
CA GLY A 74 8.75 5.83 -6.57
C GLY A 74 9.60 4.55 -6.61
N GLY A 75 8.98 3.38 -6.78
CA GLY A 75 9.64 2.09 -6.64
C GLY A 75 9.83 1.63 -5.19
N HIS A 76 9.28 2.37 -4.22
CA HIS A 76 9.30 1.97 -2.81
C HIS A 76 8.30 0.87 -2.53
N ASP A 77 8.68 -0.04 -1.65
CA ASP A 77 7.85 -1.16 -1.23
C ASP A 77 6.97 -0.78 -0.03
N ILE A 78 5.77 -1.37 0.02
CA ILE A 78 4.84 -1.23 1.14
C ILE A 78 4.55 -2.62 1.67
N THR A 79 4.82 -2.87 2.95
CA THR A 79 4.63 -4.18 3.59
C THR A 79 3.87 -4.04 4.89
N ALA A 80 2.70 -4.67 4.96
CA ALA A 80 1.94 -4.89 6.18
C ALA A 80 2.04 -6.37 6.58
N THR A 81 2.62 -6.66 7.75
CA THR A 81 2.70 -8.03 8.29
C THR A 81 2.06 -8.09 9.67
N SER A 82 1.03 -8.92 9.86
CA SER A 82 0.44 -9.11 11.19
C SER A 82 -0.07 -10.51 11.46
N THR A 83 0.11 -10.94 12.71
CA THR A 83 -0.47 -12.19 13.25
C THR A 83 -1.81 -11.95 13.96
N VAL A 84 -2.47 -10.81 13.71
CA VAL A 84 -3.81 -10.54 14.24
C VAL A 84 -4.80 -11.59 13.74
N ASP A 85 -5.50 -12.26 14.65
CA ASP A 85 -6.38 -13.36 14.25
C ASP A 85 -7.69 -12.85 13.64
N GLN A 86 -8.38 -11.94 14.36
CA GLN A 86 -9.60 -11.28 13.95
C GLN A 86 -9.36 -9.78 13.74
N GLY A 87 -8.75 -9.45 12.62
CA GLY A 87 -8.46 -8.09 12.20
C GLY A 87 -7.90 -8.09 10.79
N PHE A 88 -8.16 -7.00 10.06
CA PHE A 88 -7.69 -6.86 8.68
C PHE A 88 -6.22 -6.48 8.64
N VAL A 89 -5.56 -6.89 7.57
CA VAL A 89 -4.18 -6.50 7.27
C VAL A 89 -4.18 -6.00 5.84
N GLU A 90 -3.90 -4.72 5.67
CA GLU A 90 -4.02 -3.99 4.42
C GLU A 90 -2.67 -3.37 4.06
N GLY A 91 -2.21 -3.58 2.83
CA GLY A 91 -1.04 -2.89 2.30
C GLY A 91 -1.38 -1.43 2.04
N VAL A 92 -2.28 -1.22 1.09
CA VAL A 92 -2.80 0.11 0.70
C VAL A 92 -4.31 0.15 0.87
N LYS A 93 -4.83 1.26 1.38
CA LYS A 93 -6.26 1.58 1.35
C LYS A 93 -6.50 2.86 0.56
N VAL A 94 -7.39 2.82 -0.43
CA VAL A 94 -7.78 3.96 -1.26
C VAL A 94 -9.20 4.39 -0.88
N SER A 95 -9.31 5.61 -0.36
CA SER A 95 -10.57 6.18 0.14
C SER A 95 -10.83 7.56 -0.45
N GLY A 96 -12.09 8.01 -0.40
CA GLY A 96 -12.51 9.32 -0.88
C GLY A 96 -13.57 9.23 -1.96
N ASP A 97 -13.75 10.32 -2.70
CA ASP A 97 -14.75 10.44 -3.76
C ASP A 97 -14.17 11.00 -5.06
N LYS A 98 -12.85 11.20 -5.11
CA LYS A 98 -12.12 11.70 -6.29
C LYS A 98 -11.31 10.61 -6.95
N ASN A 99 -10.93 10.89 -8.20
CA ASN A 99 -10.20 9.93 -9.01
C ASN A 99 -8.75 9.83 -8.52
N VAL A 100 -8.16 8.64 -8.64
CA VAL A 100 -6.79 8.37 -8.23
C VAL A 100 -6.05 7.65 -9.35
N VAL A 101 -4.90 8.19 -9.72
CA VAL A 101 -3.88 7.48 -10.50
C VAL A 101 -2.75 7.08 -9.55
N ILE A 102 -2.43 5.79 -9.49
CA ILE A 102 -1.37 5.22 -8.66
C ILE A 102 -0.25 4.73 -9.58
N ASN A 103 0.88 5.43 -9.57
CA ASN A 103 2.09 5.02 -10.29
C ASN A 103 2.94 4.14 -9.38
N ALA A 104 2.78 2.83 -9.52
CA ALA A 104 3.39 1.79 -8.69
C ALA A 104 4.50 1.01 -9.43
N THR A 105 4.98 1.50 -10.57
CA THR A 105 6.04 0.83 -11.32
C THR A 105 7.29 0.64 -10.45
N GLY A 106 7.79 -0.60 -10.38
CA GLY A 106 8.92 -0.97 -9.54
C GLY A 106 8.59 -1.26 -8.08
N SER A 107 7.36 -0.97 -7.62
CA SER A 107 6.93 -1.18 -6.23
C SER A 107 6.23 -2.52 -6.03
N THR A 108 6.46 -3.12 -4.86
CA THR A 108 5.69 -4.24 -4.33
C THR A 108 4.84 -3.81 -3.13
N ILE A 109 3.55 -4.09 -3.20
CA ILE A 109 2.58 -3.84 -2.11
C ILE A 109 2.20 -5.19 -1.52
N THR A 110 2.53 -5.41 -0.25
CA THR A 110 2.37 -6.68 0.45
C THR A 110 1.45 -6.55 1.65
N ALA A 111 0.49 -7.46 1.76
CA ALA A 111 -0.25 -7.73 3.00
C ALA A 111 -0.11 -9.20 3.38
N GLN A 112 0.42 -9.49 4.55
CA GLN A 112 0.71 -10.87 4.95
C GLN A 112 0.62 -11.15 6.45
N GLY A 113 0.74 -12.43 6.78
CA GLY A 113 0.77 -12.94 8.15
C GLY A 113 -0.45 -13.78 8.48
N GLU A 114 -0.27 -14.73 9.38
CA GLU A 114 -1.28 -15.76 9.65
C GLU A 114 -2.41 -15.23 10.52
N GLY A 115 -3.64 -15.36 10.04
CA GLY A 115 -4.84 -15.03 10.81
C GLY A 115 -6.12 -15.49 10.14
N THR A 116 -7.20 -15.53 10.91
CA THR A 116 -8.51 -15.98 10.42
C THR A 116 -9.12 -15.00 9.41
N TYR A 117 -8.86 -13.70 9.58
CA TYR A 117 -9.39 -12.66 8.68
C TYR A 117 -8.52 -12.51 7.41
N VAL A 118 -9.08 -11.90 6.37
CA VAL A 118 -8.38 -11.73 5.09
C VAL A 118 -7.18 -10.78 5.19
N ARG A 119 -6.17 -11.04 4.36
CA ARG A 119 -5.02 -10.14 4.11
C ARG A 119 -5.20 -9.57 2.72
N THR A 120 -5.23 -8.25 2.60
CA THR A 120 -5.56 -7.59 1.34
C THR A 120 -4.44 -6.65 0.92
N ALA A 121 -3.82 -6.87 -0.25
CA ALA A 121 -2.74 -5.98 -0.69
C ALA A 121 -3.24 -4.56 -0.95
N MET A 122 -4.43 -4.41 -1.56
CA MET A 122 -5.11 -3.13 -1.74
C MET A 122 -6.62 -3.21 -1.51
N VAL A 123 -7.16 -2.31 -0.68
CA VAL A 123 -8.60 -2.12 -0.49
C VAL A 123 -9.01 -0.79 -1.12
N ILE A 124 -10.10 -0.79 -1.89
CA ILE A 124 -10.66 0.40 -2.51
C ILE A 124 -12.09 0.58 -2.00
N ASP A 125 -12.28 1.54 -1.09
CA ASP A 125 -13.62 2.01 -0.66
C ASP A 125 -13.94 3.42 -1.20
N SER A 126 -13.02 4.01 -1.96
CA SER A 126 -13.24 5.24 -2.72
C SER A 126 -14.36 5.06 -3.73
N THR A 127 -15.20 6.07 -3.95
CA THR A 127 -16.22 6.06 -5.03
C THR A 127 -15.71 6.64 -6.34
N GLY A 128 -14.49 7.20 -6.35
CA GLY A 128 -13.85 7.71 -7.57
C GLY A 128 -13.18 6.60 -8.40
N ASP A 129 -12.79 6.95 -9.62
CA ASP A 129 -12.06 6.04 -10.50
C ASP A 129 -10.66 5.77 -9.97
N VAL A 130 -10.18 4.53 -10.10
CA VAL A 130 -8.82 4.15 -9.69
C VAL A 130 -8.07 3.56 -10.88
N VAL A 131 -6.97 4.19 -11.24
CA VAL A 131 -6.03 3.73 -12.27
C VAL A 131 -4.72 3.34 -11.60
N VAL A 132 -4.21 2.15 -11.89
CA VAL A 132 -2.92 1.67 -11.39
C VAL A 132 -1.98 1.44 -12.55
N ASN A 133 -0.80 2.05 -12.51
CA ASN A 133 0.26 1.90 -13.51
C ASN A 133 1.44 1.14 -12.91
N GLY A 134 1.62 -0.11 -13.31
CA GLY A 134 2.60 -1.04 -12.77
C GLY A 134 2.17 -1.66 -11.44
N GLY A 135 3.16 -1.93 -10.58
CA GLY A 135 2.95 -2.48 -9.24
C GLY A 135 2.85 -4.00 -9.20
N ASN A 136 3.35 -4.56 -8.10
CA ASN A 136 3.20 -5.97 -7.75
C ASN A 136 2.43 -6.11 -6.43
N PHE A 137 1.19 -6.58 -6.50
CA PHE A 137 0.30 -6.73 -5.35
C PHE A 137 0.35 -8.16 -4.82
N VAL A 138 0.89 -8.32 -3.61
CA VAL A 138 1.14 -9.62 -2.99
C VAL A 138 0.31 -9.75 -1.72
N ALA A 139 -0.46 -10.83 -1.63
CA ALA A 139 -1.20 -11.16 -0.42
C ALA A 139 -0.91 -12.59 0.02
N LYS A 140 -0.60 -12.80 1.31
CA LYS A 140 -0.28 -14.13 1.85
C LYS A 140 -0.93 -14.39 3.20
N ASN A 141 -1.65 -15.50 3.31
CA ASN A 141 -2.24 -15.96 4.56
C ASN A 141 -2.45 -17.48 4.51
N GLU A 142 -1.53 -18.27 5.02
CA GLU A 142 -1.63 -19.73 4.92
C GLU A 142 -2.79 -20.30 5.76
N LYS A 143 -3.25 -19.57 6.77
CA LYS A 143 -4.35 -19.93 7.67
C LYS A 143 -5.72 -19.73 7.04
N SER A 144 -5.94 -18.64 6.29
CA SER A 144 -7.26 -18.25 5.77
C SER A 144 -7.16 -17.60 4.38
N SER A 145 -8.02 -16.63 4.05
CA SER A 145 -8.02 -15.98 2.73
C SER A 145 -6.92 -14.92 2.58
N ALA A 146 -6.42 -14.78 1.36
CA ALA A 146 -5.59 -13.68 0.92
C ALA A 146 -6.15 -13.08 -0.37
N THR A 147 -6.21 -11.75 -0.42
CA THR A 147 -6.80 -10.99 -1.52
C THR A 147 -5.80 -10.00 -2.12
N GLY A 148 -5.66 -9.95 -3.44
CA GLY A 148 -4.86 -8.94 -4.11
C GLY A 148 -5.52 -7.56 -3.97
N ILE A 149 -6.63 -7.36 -4.67
CA ILE A 149 -7.37 -6.10 -4.70
C ILE A 149 -8.84 -6.36 -4.31
N SER A 150 -9.38 -5.57 -3.38
CA SER A 150 -10.79 -5.61 -2.95
C SER A 150 -11.51 -4.32 -3.36
N LEU A 151 -12.66 -4.45 -4.04
CA LEU A 151 -13.54 -3.35 -4.45
C LEU A 151 -14.75 -3.27 -3.52
N GLU A 152 -14.73 -2.29 -2.62
CA GLU A 152 -15.66 -2.16 -1.48
C GLU A 152 -16.53 -0.90 -1.55
N ALA A 153 -16.41 -0.09 -2.61
CA ALA A 153 -17.31 1.04 -2.79
C ALA A 153 -18.76 0.56 -2.98
N THR A 154 -19.70 1.24 -2.32
CA THR A 154 -21.10 0.81 -2.28
C THR A 154 -21.79 0.87 -3.64
N THR A 155 -21.40 1.82 -4.49
CA THR A 155 -21.96 2.03 -5.84
C THR A 155 -21.18 1.32 -6.94
N GLY A 156 -20.07 0.65 -6.59
CA GLY A 156 -19.10 0.10 -7.53
C GLY A 156 -18.00 1.10 -7.92
N ASN A 157 -17.00 0.58 -8.63
CA ASN A 157 -15.74 1.25 -8.96
C ASN A 157 -15.37 1.09 -10.45
N ASN A 158 -14.73 2.10 -11.01
CA ASN A 158 -13.94 1.91 -12.24
C ASN A 158 -12.48 1.64 -11.83
N LEU A 159 -12.03 0.39 -11.99
CA LEU A 159 -10.65 -0.02 -11.75
C LEU A 159 -9.95 -0.30 -13.08
N THR A 160 -8.85 0.39 -13.34
CA THR A 160 -7.97 0.10 -14.49
C THR A 160 -6.58 -0.29 -13.99
N LEU A 161 -6.11 -1.46 -14.41
CA LEU A 161 -4.79 -1.99 -14.11
C LEU A 161 -3.95 -2.02 -15.39
N ASN A 162 -2.87 -1.25 -15.44
CA ASN A 162 -1.98 -1.12 -16.59
C ASN A 162 -0.60 -1.68 -16.24
N GLY A 163 -0.23 -2.85 -16.77
CA GLY A 163 1.06 -3.48 -16.46
C GLY A 163 1.19 -3.95 -15.01
N THR A 164 0.08 -4.23 -14.34
CA THR A 164 0.04 -4.60 -12.92
C THR A 164 0.20 -6.11 -12.74
N THR A 165 0.91 -6.53 -11.69
CA THR A 165 1.02 -7.93 -11.29
C THR A 165 0.26 -8.18 -9.99
N ILE A 166 -0.48 -9.29 -9.89
CA ILE A 166 -1.18 -9.71 -8.67
C ILE A 166 -0.79 -11.14 -8.30
N ASN A 167 -0.49 -11.38 -7.04
CA ASN A 167 -0.14 -12.69 -6.50
C ASN A 167 -0.77 -12.88 -5.11
N ALA A 168 -1.99 -13.40 -5.09
CA ALA A 168 -2.72 -13.71 -3.86
C ALA A 168 -2.61 -15.21 -3.53
N GLN A 169 -2.13 -15.54 -2.34
CA GLN A 169 -1.88 -16.91 -1.88
C GLN A 169 -2.41 -17.08 -0.45
N GLY A 170 -3.67 -17.49 -0.33
CA GLY A 170 -4.22 -17.90 0.95
C GLY A 170 -4.18 -19.42 1.15
N ASN A 171 -4.98 -19.89 2.09
CA ASN A 171 -5.11 -21.30 2.46
C ASN A 171 -5.64 -22.10 1.27
N LYS A 172 -4.81 -23.02 0.77
CA LYS A 172 -5.11 -23.89 -0.38
C LYS A 172 -6.24 -24.89 -0.10
N SER A 173 -6.60 -25.09 1.16
CA SER A 173 -7.72 -25.95 1.56
C SER A 173 -9.07 -25.28 1.38
N SER A 174 -9.10 -23.96 1.18
CA SER A 174 -10.32 -23.21 0.86
C SER A 174 -10.39 -22.89 -0.63
N SER A 175 -11.54 -23.17 -1.25
CA SER A 175 -11.77 -22.88 -2.67
C SER A 175 -11.66 -21.39 -3.02
N ASN A 176 -12.06 -20.53 -2.08
CA ASN A 176 -11.94 -19.06 -2.13
C ASN A 176 -10.79 -18.53 -1.24
N GLY A 177 -9.78 -19.37 -0.98
CA GLY A 177 -8.64 -18.97 -0.15
C GLY A 177 -7.74 -17.95 -0.84
N SER A 178 -7.70 -17.93 -2.16
CA SER A 178 -6.81 -17.05 -2.94
C SER A 178 -7.59 -16.28 -3.98
N THR A 179 -7.73 -14.97 -3.79
CA THR A 179 -8.52 -14.10 -4.68
C THR A 179 -7.65 -12.95 -5.18
N ALA A 180 -7.36 -12.88 -6.47
CA ALA A 180 -6.61 -11.78 -7.05
C ALA A 180 -7.43 -10.47 -7.03
N ILE A 181 -8.70 -10.53 -7.46
CA ILE A 181 -9.62 -9.38 -7.46
C ILE A 181 -10.96 -9.83 -6.85
N PHE A 182 -11.38 -9.14 -5.80
CA PHE A 182 -12.61 -9.41 -5.08
C PHE A 182 -13.58 -8.24 -5.25
N ALA A 183 -14.70 -8.49 -5.93
CA ALA A 183 -15.77 -7.55 -6.18
C ALA A 183 -17.07 -8.12 -5.60
N GLN A 184 -17.34 -7.82 -4.33
CA GLN A 184 -18.54 -8.26 -3.64
C GLN A 184 -19.43 -7.07 -3.28
N LYS A 185 -20.74 -7.23 -3.52
CA LYS A 185 -21.77 -6.33 -3.00
C LYS A 185 -22.67 -7.06 -2.01
N GLY A 186 -22.83 -6.47 -0.82
CA GLY A 186 -23.55 -7.09 0.30
C GLY A 186 -22.72 -8.14 1.05
N ASN A 187 -23.27 -8.69 2.12
CA ASN A 187 -22.66 -9.76 2.89
C ASN A 187 -23.72 -10.58 3.65
N LEU A 188 -23.27 -11.64 4.34
CA LEU A 188 -24.15 -12.53 5.10
C LEU A 188 -24.83 -11.85 6.31
N LEU A 189 -24.38 -10.68 6.75
CA LEU A 189 -25.04 -9.90 7.80
C LEU A 189 -26.07 -8.95 7.19
N GLN A 190 -25.72 -8.25 6.12
CA GLN A 190 -26.55 -7.24 5.47
C GLN A 190 -26.59 -7.49 3.96
N GLY A 191 -27.77 -7.84 3.45
CA GLY A 191 -27.98 -8.05 2.01
C GLY A 191 -27.83 -6.75 1.23
N PHE A 192 -27.33 -6.81 0.00
CA PHE A 192 -27.21 -5.64 -0.87
C PHE A 192 -28.59 -5.21 -1.41
N ASP A 193 -28.93 -3.94 -1.23
CA ASP A 193 -30.13 -3.32 -1.80
C ASP A 193 -29.74 -2.15 -2.71
N GLY A 194 -30.04 -2.26 -4.00
CA GLY A 194 -29.67 -1.29 -5.02
C GLY A 194 -28.86 -1.89 -6.16
N ASP A 195 -28.28 -1.01 -6.95
CA ASP A 195 -27.52 -1.32 -8.16
C ASP A 195 -26.08 -0.85 -8.01
N ALA A 196 -25.12 -1.70 -8.39
CA ALA A 196 -23.71 -1.33 -8.47
C ALA A 196 -23.08 -1.87 -9.75
N THR A 197 -22.11 -1.13 -10.28
CA THR A 197 -21.31 -1.55 -11.43
C THR A 197 -19.83 -1.39 -11.13
N ASP A 198 -19.07 -2.49 -11.14
CA ASP A 198 -17.61 -2.47 -11.07
C ASP A 198 -17.05 -2.64 -12.49
N ASN A 199 -16.49 -1.59 -13.11
CA ASN A 199 -15.81 -1.72 -14.40
C ASN A 199 -14.34 -2.06 -14.17
N ILE A 200 -13.93 -3.30 -14.45
CA ILE A 200 -12.56 -3.79 -14.17
C ILE A 200 -11.81 -4.03 -15.48
N THR A 201 -10.74 -3.27 -15.71
CA THR A 201 -9.88 -3.39 -16.89
C THR A 201 -8.49 -3.89 -16.51
N LEU A 202 -8.04 -4.97 -17.14
CA LEU A 202 -6.67 -5.46 -17.06
C LEU A 202 -6.00 -5.26 -18.43
N ALA A 203 -5.13 -4.26 -18.54
CA ALA A 203 -4.33 -3.98 -19.73
C ALA A 203 -2.87 -4.37 -19.45
N ASP A 204 -2.32 -5.28 -20.24
CA ASP A 204 -0.96 -5.83 -20.09
C ASP A 204 -0.61 -6.28 -18.66
N SER A 205 -1.63 -6.65 -17.89
CA SER A 205 -1.52 -7.04 -16.49
C SER A 205 -1.46 -8.56 -16.34
N ASN A 206 -0.88 -9.04 -15.24
CA ASN A 206 -0.66 -10.45 -14.99
C ASN A 206 -1.18 -10.86 -13.60
N ILE A 207 -2.08 -11.84 -13.56
CA ILE A 207 -2.46 -12.52 -12.31
C ILE A 207 -1.61 -13.80 -12.22
N ILE A 208 -0.63 -13.80 -11.33
CA ILE A 208 0.24 -14.95 -11.06
C ILE A 208 -0.53 -16.02 -10.28
N ASN A 209 -1.28 -15.60 -9.25
CA ASN A 209 -2.05 -16.50 -8.40
C ASN A 209 -3.28 -15.78 -7.83
N GLY A 210 -4.36 -16.54 -7.61
CA GLY A 210 -5.65 -16.08 -7.11
C GLY A 210 -6.71 -15.97 -8.22
N GLY A 211 -7.96 -16.24 -7.88
CA GLY A 211 -9.10 -16.11 -8.79
C GLY A 211 -9.67 -14.70 -8.86
N ILE A 212 -10.64 -14.47 -9.75
CA ILE A 212 -11.48 -13.26 -9.73
C ILE A 212 -12.85 -13.68 -9.20
N GLU A 213 -13.34 -12.98 -8.17
CA GLU A 213 -14.65 -13.26 -7.59
C GLU A 213 -15.56 -12.03 -7.73
N THR A 214 -16.66 -12.20 -8.46
CA THR A 214 -17.70 -11.19 -8.68
C THR A 214 -19.00 -11.72 -8.11
N ILE A 215 -19.48 -11.13 -7.02
CA ILE A 215 -20.60 -11.70 -6.25
C ILE A 215 -21.54 -10.60 -5.75
N VAL A 216 -22.84 -10.93 -5.71
CA VAL A 216 -23.85 -10.16 -5.00
C VAL A 216 -24.53 -11.06 -3.97
N ILE A 217 -24.60 -10.58 -2.73
CA ILE A 217 -25.34 -11.22 -1.66
C ILE A 217 -26.52 -10.31 -1.34
N ALA A 218 -27.63 -10.47 -2.08
CA ALA A 218 -28.82 -9.64 -1.93
C ALA A 218 -29.70 -10.03 -0.72
N LYS A 219 -29.67 -11.30 -0.31
CA LYS A 219 -30.64 -11.87 0.64
C LYS A 219 -32.10 -11.59 0.22
N GLU A 220 -32.89 -10.94 1.06
CA GLU A 220 -34.27 -10.52 0.81
C GLU A 220 -34.40 -9.23 -0.02
N ASN A 221 -33.29 -8.52 -0.28
CA ASN A 221 -33.28 -7.23 -0.98
C ASN A 221 -33.24 -7.38 -2.50
N LYS A 222 -33.34 -6.24 -3.21
CA LYS A 222 -33.16 -6.18 -4.66
C LYS A 222 -31.75 -5.70 -4.99
N GLY A 223 -30.79 -6.61 -4.87
CA GLY A 223 -29.39 -6.35 -5.20
C GLY A 223 -29.05 -6.72 -6.64
N ILE A 224 -28.55 -5.76 -7.41
CA ILE A 224 -28.05 -5.95 -8.78
C ILE A 224 -26.59 -5.54 -8.82
N HIS A 225 -25.74 -6.44 -9.30
CA HIS A 225 -24.31 -6.19 -9.45
C HIS A 225 -23.89 -6.56 -10.88
N THR A 226 -23.39 -5.58 -11.61
CA THR A 226 -22.79 -5.76 -12.94
C THR A 226 -21.29 -5.60 -12.83
N VAL A 227 -20.54 -6.50 -13.46
CA VAL A 227 -19.07 -6.43 -13.59
C VAL A 227 -18.69 -6.69 -15.04
#